data_AF-A0A6P6M465-F1
#
_entry.id   AF-A0A6P6M465-F1
#
_cell.length_a   1.000
_cell.length_b   1.000
_cell.length_c   1.000
_cell.angle_alpha   90.00
_cell.angle_beta   90.00
_cell.angle_gamma   90.00
#
_symmetry.space_group_name_H-M   'P 1'
#
loop_
_entity.id
_entity.type
_entity.pdbx_description
1 polymer ?
#
loop_
_entity_poly.entity_id
_entity_poly.type
_entity_poly.pdbx_seq_one_letter_code
_entity_poly.pdbx_strand_id
1 'polypeptide(L)'
;MYEKMIAVDPGAPTEEERVQQAVLKTRYMQWRETLSSTATLGFRIEGIKKLDGTCNTNFKRTKYKDEIIQALEDFVDNNMLILRSYQQRLKELRAVLEKSDFFKAHEVVGSSLLFIHDLTGKAGIWMIDFGKSVPMPPPLTLDHRSPWVEGNREDGYLWGLDNFIDILANMLPEK
;
A
#
# COMPACT_ATOMS: atom_id res chain seq x y z
N MET A 1 12.78 -18.18 -6.45
CA MET A 1 12.68 -16.89 -5.71
C MET A 1 14.07 -16.34 -5.40
N TYR A 2 15.02 -17.18 -5.00
CA TYR A 2 16.41 -16.82 -4.77
C TYR A 2 17.06 -16.07 -5.95
N GLU A 3 17.00 -16.61 -7.16
CA GLU A 3 17.54 -15.94 -8.37
C GLU A 3 16.94 -14.56 -8.60
N LYS A 4 15.61 -14.40 -8.37
CA LYS A 4 14.92 -13.11 -8.48
C LYS A 4 15.37 -12.12 -7.40
N MET A 5 15.75 -12.61 -6.22
CA MET A 5 16.28 -11.79 -5.13
C MET A 5 17.66 -11.26 -5.51
N ILE A 6 18.56 -12.15 -5.95
CA ILE A 6 19.92 -11.79 -6.38
C ILE A 6 19.92 -10.84 -7.58
N ALA A 7 19.03 -11.05 -8.55
CA ALA A 7 18.93 -10.18 -9.72
C ALA A 7 18.60 -8.72 -9.37
N VAL A 8 18.03 -8.47 -8.18
CA VAL A 8 17.71 -7.12 -7.69
C VAL A 8 18.76 -6.62 -6.70
N ASP A 9 19.20 -7.49 -5.79
CA ASP A 9 20.21 -7.21 -4.78
C ASP A 9 21.02 -8.48 -4.48
N PRO A 10 22.24 -8.61 -5.03
CA PRO A 10 23.12 -9.76 -4.77
C PRO A 10 23.51 -9.92 -3.29
N GLY A 11 23.43 -8.84 -2.50
CA GLY A 11 23.75 -8.84 -1.08
C GLY A 11 22.60 -9.30 -0.18
N ALA A 12 21.37 -9.39 -0.69
CA ALA A 12 20.17 -9.64 0.11
C ALA A 12 20.04 -11.04 0.75
N PRO A 13 20.49 -12.15 0.11
CA PRO A 13 20.40 -13.48 0.73
C PRO A 13 21.42 -13.67 1.86
N THR A 14 21.04 -14.40 2.92
CA THR A 14 21.96 -14.84 3.98
C THR A 14 22.96 -15.88 3.45
N GLU A 15 24.00 -16.18 4.24
CA GLU A 15 25.00 -17.17 3.84
C GLU A 15 24.38 -18.56 3.63
N GLU A 16 23.45 -18.96 4.50
CA GLU A 16 22.72 -20.22 4.38
C GLU A 16 21.85 -20.24 3.11
N GLU A 17 21.15 -19.14 2.80
CA GLU A 17 20.35 -19.00 1.59
C GLU A 17 21.23 -19.08 0.32
N ARG A 18 22.47 -18.56 0.38
CA ARG A 18 23.45 -18.65 -0.72
C ARG A 18 23.95 -20.06 -0.95
N VAL A 19 24.32 -20.76 0.12
CA VAL A 19 24.76 -22.16 0.05
C VAL A 19 23.66 -23.05 -0.52
N GLN A 20 22.41 -22.85 -0.10
CA GLN A 20 21.27 -23.64 -0.56
C GLN A 20 20.74 -23.21 -1.94
N GLN A 21 21.14 -22.04 -2.43
CA GLN A 21 20.57 -21.39 -3.62
C GLN A 21 19.03 -21.30 -3.59
N ALA A 22 18.47 -21.12 -2.40
CA ALA A 22 17.04 -21.14 -2.15
C ALA A 22 16.65 -20.10 -1.09
N VAL A 23 15.43 -19.57 -1.21
CA VAL A 23 14.80 -18.73 -0.17
C VAL A 23 13.35 -19.17 -0.02
N LEU A 24 12.86 -19.12 1.22
CA LEU A 24 11.45 -19.36 1.50
C LEU A 24 10.58 -18.26 0.86
N LYS A 25 9.35 -18.63 0.50
CA LYS A 25 8.41 -17.67 -0.09
C LYS A 25 8.08 -16.52 0.85
N THR A 26 7.83 -16.80 2.13
CA THR A 26 7.56 -15.78 3.16
C THR A 26 8.70 -14.79 3.28
N ARG A 27 9.93 -15.30 3.41
CA ARG A 27 11.17 -14.53 3.44
C ARG A 27 11.38 -13.67 2.18
N TYR A 28 11.11 -14.20 0.99
CA TYR A 28 11.16 -13.44 -0.26
C TYR A 28 10.12 -12.32 -0.30
N MET A 29 8.90 -12.57 0.17
CA MET A 29 7.84 -11.56 0.22
C MET A 29 8.18 -10.42 1.19
N GLN A 30 8.64 -10.75 2.40
CA GLN A 30 9.09 -9.77 3.39
C GLN A 30 10.24 -8.91 2.84
N TRP A 31 11.23 -9.52 2.20
CA TRP A 31 12.30 -8.76 1.56
C TRP A 31 11.78 -7.85 0.43
N ARG A 32 10.84 -8.33 -0.39
CA ARG A 32 10.23 -7.48 -1.42
C ARG A 32 9.50 -6.28 -0.83
N GLU A 33 8.87 -6.43 0.33
CA GLU A 33 8.20 -5.33 1.01
C GLU A 33 9.18 -4.23 1.43
N THR A 34 10.41 -4.58 1.85
CA THR A 34 11.44 -3.61 2.25
C THR A 34 12.04 -2.79 1.11
N LEU A 35 11.87 -3.25 -0.13
CA LEU A 35 12.27 -2.53 -1.33
C LEU A 35 11.29 -1.40 -1.69
N SER A 36 10.07 -1.46 -1.16
CA SER A 36 9.01 -0.49 -1.41
C SER A 36 8.66 0.27 -0.14
N SER A 37 7.68 1.16 -0.25
CA SER A 37 7.06 1.86 0.86
C SER A 37 6.26 0.95 1.79
N THR A 38 5.97 -0.31 1.44
CA THR A 38 5.10 -1.20 2.24
C THR A 38 5.60 -1.34 3.67
N ALA A 39 6.89 -1.64 3.86
CA ALA A 39 7.45 -1.87 5.19
C ALA A 39 7.57 -0.59 6.05
N THR A 40 7.60 0.60 5.44
CA THR A 40 7.84 1.88 6.14
C THR A 40 6.63 2.78 6.22
N LEU A 41 5.64 2.59 5.34
CA LEU A 41 4.45 3.42 5.21
C LEU A 41 3.15 2.61 5.14
N GLY A 42 3.19 1.26 5.11
CA GLY A 42 2.00 0.41 5.14
C GLY A 42 1.24 0.29 3.81
N PHE A 43 1.77 0.88 2.73
CA PHE A 43 1.22 0.76 1.39
C PHE A 43 2.34 0.87 0.34
N ARG A 44 2.02 0.58 -0.93
CA ARG A 44 2.86 0.92 -2.08
C ARG A 44 2.01 1.20 -3.30
N ILE A 45 2.55 1.96 -4.24
CA ILE A 45 1.93 2.16 -5.55
C ILE A 45 2.24 0.92 -6.40
N GLU A 46 1.22 0.29 -6.98
CA GLU A 46 1.40 -0.83 -7.92
C GLU A 46 1.47 -0.35 -9.37
N GLY A 47 0.65 0.65 -9.73
CA GLY A 47 0.64 1.22 -11.06
C GLY A 47 -0.24 2.46 -11.18
N ILE A 48 0.04 3.24 -12.22
CA ILE A 48 -0.67 4.45 -12.59
C ILE A 48 -0.98 4.39 -14.08
N LYS A 49 -2.22 4.70 -14.44
CA LYS A 49 -2.65 4.91 -15.83
C LYS A 49 -3.18 6.33 -15.99
N LYS A 50 -2.60 7.09 -16.91
CA LYS A 50 -2.95 8.48 -17.20
C LYS A 50 -3.85 8.59 -18.44
N LEU A 51 -4.45 9.76 -18.60
CA LEU A 51 -5.38 10.07 -19.70
C LEU A 51 -4.71 10.09 -21.08
N ASP A 52 -3.42 10.41 -21.13
CA ASP A 52 -2.59 10.36 -22.34
C ASP A 52 -2.33 8.91 -22.83
N GLY A 53 -2.83 7.91 -22.09
CA GLY A 53 -2.66 6.49 -22.38
C GLY A 53 -1.41 5.88 -21.74
N THR A 54 -0.56 6.70 -21.11
CA THR A 54 0.64 6.23 -20.43
C THR A 54 0.26 5.35 -19.24
N CYS A 55 0.84 4.14 -19.19
CA CYS A 55 0.68 3.21 -18.09
C CYS A 55 2.06 2.90 -17.51
N ASN A 56 2.24 3.18 -16.22
CA ASN A 56 3.47 2.91 -15.49
C ASN A 56 3.17 1.92 -14.37
N THR A 57 3.94 0.82 -14.29
CA THR A 57 3.87 -0.18 -13.22
C THR A 57 5.23 -0.39 -12.55
N ASN A 58 6.20 0.48 -12.82
CA ASN A 58 7.57 0.33 -12.34
C ASN A 58 7.80 1.05 -11.00
N PHE A 59 6.95 0.76 -10.02
CA PHE A 59 7.02 1.33 -8.66
C PHE A 59 7.64 0.38 -7.63
N LYS A 60 8.29 -0.70 -8.10
CA LYS A 60 8.85 -1.77 -7.26
C LYS A 60 9.91 -1.28 -6.26
N ARG A 61 10.49 -0.11 -6.50
CA ARG A 61 11.52 0.54 -5.68
C ARG A 61 11.10 1.90 -5.12
N THR A 62 9.85 2.30 -5.33
CA THR A 62 9.30 3.56 -4.81
C THR A 62 9.04 3.39 -3.31
N LYS A 63 9.95 3.94 -2.51
CA LYS A 63 10.07 3.68 -1.08
C LYS A 63 9.93 4.94 -0.23
N TYR A 64 10.54 6.04 -0.66
CA TYR A 64 10.60 7.25 0.16
C TYR A 64 9.37 8.13 -0.07
N LYS A 65 9.01 8.93 0.94
CA LYS A 65 7.84 9.82 0.89
C LYS A 65 7.91 10.76 -0.32
N ASP A 66 9.08 11.33 -0.60
CA ASP A 66 9.27 12.26 -1.73
C ASP A 66 9.00 11.59 -3.09
N GLU A 67 9.38 10.32 -3.25
CA GLU A 67 9.09 9.57 -4.49
C GLU A 67 7.59 9.29 -4.64
N ILE A 68 6.89 9.04 -3.52
CA ILE A 68 5.44 8.87 -3.49
C ILE A 68 4.74 10.19 -3.83
N ILE A 69 5.17 11.30 -3.22
CA ILE A 69 4.65 12.65 -3.51
C ILE A 69 4.80 12.94 -5.00
N GLN A 70 6.00 12.73 -5.57
CA GLN A 70 6.26 12.97 -6.98
C GLN A 70 5.34 12.13 -7.90
N ALA A 71 5.11 10.87 -7.55
CA ALA A 71 4.21 10.00 -8.31
C ALA A 71 2.74 10.46 -8.21
N LEU A 72 2.33 10.97 -7.06
CA LEU A 72 0.99 11.50 -6.84
C LEU A 72 0.78 12.83 -7.58
N GLU A 73 1.77 13.73 -7.57
CA GLU A 73 1.74 14.98 -8.33
C GLU A 73 1.59 14.75 -9.83
N ASP A 74 2.36 13.80 -10.39
CA ASP A 74 2.23 13.39 -11.79
C ASP A 74 0.86 12.73 -12.06
N PHE A 75 0.37 11.91 -11.12
CA PHE A 75 -0.92 11.24 -11.28
C PHE A 75 -2.09 12.23 -11.33
N VAL A 76 -2.11 13.23 -10.45
CA VAL A 76 -3.19 14.23 -10.40
C VAL A 76 -2.96 15.42 -11.32
N ASP A 77 -1.87 15.45 -12.08
CA ASP A 77 -1.46 16.59 -12.92
C ASP A 77 -1.47 17.92 -12.14
N ASN A 78 -0.94 17.90 -10.92
CA ASN A 78 -0.95 19.02 -9.96
C ASN A 78 -2.36 19.58 -9.64
N ASN A 79 -3.43 18.83 -9.91
CA ASN A 79 -4.80 19.27 -9.66
C ASN A 79 -5.16 19.17 -8.17
N MET A 80 -5.11 20.31 -7.50
CA MET A 80 -5.38 20.43 -6.06
C MET A 80 -6.82 20.11 -5.66
N LEU A 81 -7.79 20.25 -6.57
CA LEU A 81 -9.19 19.90 -6.28
C LEU A 81 -9.35 18.38 -6.21
N ILE A 82 -8.75 17.65 -7.15
CA ILE A 82 -8.71 16.19 -7.15
C ILE A 82 -8.00 15.68 -5.90
N LEU A 83 -6.85 16.26 -5.57
CA LEU A 83 -6.07 15.89 -4.39
C LEU A 83 -6.88 16.05 -3.09
N ARG A 84 -7.60 17.18 -2.94
CA ARG A 84 -8.53 17.40 -1.81
C ARG A 84 -9.67 16.38 -1.79
N SER A 85 -10.25 16.08 -2.95
CA SER A 85 -11.33 15.09 -3.06
C SER A 85 -10.86 13.70 -2.62
N TYR A 86 -9.65 13.28 -3.03
CA TYR A 86 -9.07 12.02 -2.57
C TYR A 86 -8.82 12.02 -1.06
N GLN A 87 -8.21 13.07 -0.51
CA GLN A 87 -7.96 13.15 0.93
C GLN A 87 -9.27 13.05 1.74
N GLN A 88 -10.31 13.79 1.32
CA GLN A 88 -11.61 13.75 1.98
C GLN A 88 -12.24 12.35 1.89
N ARG A 89 -12.20 11.74 0.70
CA ARG A 89 -12.73 10.39 0.49
C ARG A 89 -12.01 9.33 1.33
N LEU A 90 -10.69 9.43 1.51
CA LEU A 90 -9.92 8.53 2.36
C LEU A 90 -10.26 8.69 3.84
N LYS A 91 -10.47 9.92 4.32
CA LYS A 91 -10.92 10.17 5.70
C LYS A 91 -12.29 9.55 5.98
N GLU A 92 -13.20 9.66 5.02
CA GLU A 92 -14.52 8.99 5.09
C GLU A 92 -14.39 7.48 5.08
N LEU A 93 -13.57 6.92 4.18
CA LEU A 93 -13.32 5.49 4.11
C LEU A 93 -12.76 4.96 5.44
N ARG A 94 -11.75 5.63 6.01
CA ARG A 94 -11.19 5.30 7.33
C ARG A 94 -12.28 5.21 8.40
N ALA A 95 -13.13 6.23 8.49
CA ALA A 95 -14.21 6.26 9.49
C ALA A 95 -15.23 5.13 9.32
N VAL A 96 -15.47 4.67 8.09
CA VAL A 96 -16.32 3.50 7.80
C VAL A 96 -15.62 2.21 8.20
N LEU A 97 -14.34 2.05 7.86
CA LEU A 97 -13.54 0.86 8.19
C LEU A 97 -13.40 0.64 9.69
N GLU A 98 -13.16 1.70 10.46
CA GLU A 98 -13.06 1.65 11.93
C GLU A 98 -14.35 1.17 12.62
N LYS A 99 -15.49 1.25 11.94
CA LYS A 99 -16.81 0.82 12.43
C LYS A 99 -17.27 -0.49 11.81
N SER A 100 -16.55 -1.02 10.82
CA SER A 100 -16.95 -2.20 10.07
C SER A 100 -16.64 -3.48 10.85
N ASP A 101 -17.67 -4.25 11.18
CA ASP A 101 -17.51 -5.58 11.81
C ASP A 101 -16.79 -6.55 10.87
N PHE A 102 -17.05 -6.47 9.57
CA PHE A 102 -16.32 -7.24 8.57
C PHE A 102 -14.83 -6.92 8.66
N PHE A 103 -14.45 -5.64 8.64
CA PHE A 103 -13.05 -5.24 8.57
C PHE A 103 -12.28 -5.71 9.81
N LYS A 104 -12.81 -5.42 11.02
CA LYS A 104 -12.21 -5.86 12.29
C LYS A 104 -12.01 -7.37 12.40
N ALA A 105 -12.85 -8.15 11.73
CA ALA A 105 -12.84 -9.61 11.79
C ALA A 105 -12.15 -10.27 10.60
N HIS A 106 -11.43 -9.53 9.75
CA HIS A 106 -10.72 -10.09 8.60
C HIS A 106 -9.27 -9.60 8.55
N GLU A 107 -8.32 -10.49 8.31
CA GLU A 107 -6.99 -10.12 7.84
C GLU A 107 -7.11 -9.68 6.37
N VAL A 108 -6.85 -8.41 6.06
CA VAL A 108 -7.06 -7.81 4.74
C VAL A 108 -5.73 -7.64 4.01
N VAL A 109 -5.18 -8.76 3.54
CA VAL A 109 -3.89 -8.79 2.84
C VAL A 109 -4.06 -8.79 1.32
N GLY A 110 -3.23 -8.02 0.63
CA GLY A 110 -3.13 -8.04 -0.83
C GLY A 110 -4.27 -7.34 -1.58
N SER A 111 -5.18 -6.67 -0.86
CA SER A 111 -6.15 -5.75 -1.45
C SER A 111 -5.50 -4.44 -1.90
N SER A 112 -6.19 -3.69 -2.75
CA SER A 112 -5.74 -2.38 -3.21
C SER A 112 -6.80 -1.30 -3.01
N LEU A 113 -6.36 -0.04 -2.95
CA LEU A 113 -7.22 1.12 -3.16
C LEU A 113 -7.09 1.57 -4.60
N LEU A 114 -8.20 1.56 -5.34
CA LEU A 114 -8.28 2.01 -6.72
C LEU A 114 -8.73 3.48 -6.75
N PHE A 115 -7.81 4.35 -7.15
CA PHE A 115 -8.05 5.78 -7.33
C PHE A 115 -8.43 6.05 -8.78
N ILE A 116 -9.55 6.74 -9.00
CA ILE A 116 -10.01 7.14 -10.34
C ILE A 116 -10.45 8.59 -10.28
N HIS A 117 -9.99 9.38 -11.24
CA HIS A 117 -10.51 10.72 -11.49
C HIS A 117 -10.69 10.97 -13.00
N ASP A 118 -11.43 12.02 -13.33
CA ASP A 118 -11.61 12.49 -14.71
C ASP A 118 -11.34 14.00 -14.85
N LEU A 119 -11.37 14.46 -16.11
CA LEU A 119 -11.17 15.87 -16.47
C LEU A 119 -12.25 16.81 -15.91
N THR A 120 -13.40 16.28 -15.48
CA THR A 120 -14.47 17.07 -14.86
C THR A 120 -14.20 17.36 -13.38
N GLY A 121 -13.14 16.78 -12.81
CA GLY A 121 -12.77 16.90 -11.41
C GLY A 121 -13.51 15.91 -10.51
N LYS A 122 -14.24 14.94 -11.06
CA LYS A 122 -14.79 13.83 -10.27
C LYS A 122 -13.65 12.93 -9.87
N ALA A 123 -13.63 12.53 -8.60
CA ALA A 123 -12.62 11.64 -8.06
C ALA A 123 -13.28 10.63 -7.10
N GLY A 124 -12.83 9.38 -7.14
CA GLY A 124 -13.36 8.30 -6.32
C GLY A 124 -12.30 7.29 -5.93
N ILE A 125 -12.57 6.58 -4.83
CA ILE A 125 -11.67 5.57 -4.26
C ILE A 125 -12.51 4.37 -3.84
N TRP A 126 -12.07 3.18 -4.26
CA TRP A 126 -12.69 1.90 -3.92
C TRP A 126 -11.66 0.89 -3.45
N MET A 127 -12.05 0.05 -2.50
CA MET A 127 -11.27 -1.14 -2.14
C MET A 127 -11.57 -2.25 -3.16
N ILE A 128 -10.51 -2.91 -3.62
CA ILE A 128 -10.57 -4.01 -4.59
C ILE A 128 -9.65 -5.16 -4.15
N ASP A 129 -9.74 -6.30 -4.83
CA ASP A 129 -8.85 -7.45 -4.68
C ASP A 129 -8.86 -8.14 -3.30
N PHE A 130 -10.04 -8.52 -2.84
CA PHE A 130 -10.23 -9.27 -1.58
C PHE A 130 -9.88 -10.77 -1.65
N GLY A 131 -9.20 -11.22 -2.72
CA GLY A 131 -8.95 -12.65 -2.97
C GLY A 131 -8.06 -13.34 -1.93
N LYS A 132 -7.38 -12.58 -1.08
CA LYS A 132 -6.57 -13.08 0.05
C LYS A 132 -7.03 -12.53 1.40
N SER A 133 -8.20 -11.90 1.46
CA SER A 133 -8.79 -11.46 2.72
C SER A 133 -9.38 -12.68 3.43
N VAL A 134 -8.97 -12.93 4.67
CA VAL A 134 -9.31 -14.16 5.40
C VAL A 134 -9.95 -13.79 6.74
N PRO A 135 -11.09 -14.40 7.12
CA PRO A 135 -11.69 -14.15 8.42
C PRO A 135 -10.77 -14.58 9.58
N MET A 136 -10.87 -13.84 10.68
CA MET A 136 -10.26 -14.17 11.96
C MET A 136 -11.13 -15.17 12.73
N PRO A 137 -10.53 -16.12 13.47
CA PRO A 137 -11.29 -16.97 14.39
C PRO A 137 -11.96 -16.12 15.48
N PRO A 138 -13.29 -16.19 15.66
CA PRO A 138 -13.94 -15.48 16.76
C PRO A 138 -13.39 -15.92 18.13
N PRO A 139 -13.25 -15.02 19.11
CA PRO A 139 -13.65 -13.61 19.12
C PRO A 139 -12.51 -12.64 18.73
N LEU A 140 -11.47 -13.12 18.02
CA LEU A 140 -10.30 -12.30 17.70
C LEU A 140 -10.65 -11.19 16.70
N THR A 141 -10.06 -10.02 16.92
CA THR A 141 -10.19 -8.85 16.05
C THR A 141 -8.82 -8.22 15.81
N LEU A 142 -8.67 -7.53 14.69
CA LEU A 142 -7.50 -6.74 14.34
C LEU A 142 -7.78 -5.25 14.53
N ASP A 143 -6.75 -4.49 14.92
CA ASP A 143 -6.81 -3.02 14.94
C ASP A 143 -6.31 -2.40 13.63
N HIS A 144 -5.66 -3.21 12.77
CA HIS A 144 -5.10 -2.85 11.47
C HIS A 144 -4.03 -1.75 11.51
N ARG A 145 -3.44 -1.49 12.69
CA ARG A 145 -2.45 -0.43 12.92
C ARG A 145 -1.22 -0.96 13.64
N SER A 146 -1.40 -1.92 14.53
CA SER A 146 -0.35 -2.57 15.26
C SER A 146 0.63 -3.25 14.28
N PRO A 147 1.95 -3.21 14.56
CA PRO A 147 2.92 -3.87 13.71
C PRO A 147 2.64 -5.36 13.57
N TRP A 148 2.80 -5.89 12.36
CA TRP A 148 2.75 -7.33 12.15
C TRP A 148 3.90 -8.02 12.88
N VAL A 149 3.56 -9.08 13.61
CA VAL A 149 4.51 -10.05 14.14
C VAL A 149 3.97 -11.44 13.86
N GLU A 150 4.86 -12.42 13.70
CA GLU A 150 4.45 -13.79 13.43
C GLU A 150 3.44 -14.28 14.49
N GLY A 151 2.25 -14.68 14.02
CA GLY A 151 1.15 -15.15 14.87
C GLY A 151 0.06 -14.12 15.19
N ASN A 152 0.32 -12.80 15.12
CA ASN A 152 -0.72 -11.80 15.45
C ASN A 152 -1.71 -11.53 14.31
N ARG A 153 -1.30 -11.81 13.06
CA ARG A 153 -2.10 -11.63 11.83
C ARG A 153 -2.50 -10.17 11.53
N GLU A 154 -1.85 -9.19 12.15
CA GLU A 154 -2.06 -7.77 11.82
C GLU A 154 -1.62 -7.48 10.38
N ASP A 155 -2.38 -6.68 9.66
CA ASP A 155 -2.10 -6.35 8.25
C ASP A 155 -1.55 -4.94 8.06
N GLY A 156 -1.63 -4.08 9.09
CA GLY A 156 -1.19 -2.68 9.02
C GLY A 156 -2.00 -1.83 8.04
N TYR A 157 -3.20 -2.25 7.64
CA TYR A 157 -3.98 -1.59 6.60
C TYR A 157 -4.35 -0.15 6.98
N LEU A 158 -4.84 0.08 8.21
CA LEU A 158 -5.17 1.42 8.69
C LEU A 158 -3.93 2.26 8.95
N TRP A 159 -2.82 1.65 9.37
CA TRP A 159 -1.53 2.35 9.43
C TRP A 159 -1.11 2.85 8.04
N GLY A 160 -1.27 2.02 7.01
CA GLY A 160 -1.08 2.39 5.61
C GLY A 160 -1.97 3.55 5.17
N LEU A 161 -3.26 3.46 5.48
CA LEU A 161 -4.24 4.48 5.16
C LEU A 161 -3.96 5.81 5.88
N ASP A 162 -3.56 5.76 7.16
CA ASP A 162 -3.20 6.93 7.96
C ASP A 162 -1.99 7.65 7.34
N ASN A 163 -0.92 6.92 7.03
CA ASN A 163 0.26 7.49 6.36
C ASN A 163 -0.08 8.10 4.99
N PHE A 164 -0.96 7.46 4.22
CA PHE A 164 -1.36 7.98 2.91
C PHE A 164 -2.17 9.28 3.05
N ILE A 165 -3.12 9.34 3.99
CA ILE A 165 -3.90 10.55 4.29
C ILE A 165 -2.96 11.70 4.70
N ASP A 166 -1.96 11.41 5.52
CA ASP A 166 -0.98 12.41 5.98
C ASP A 166 -0.10 12.91 4.82
N ILE A 167 0.31 12.03 3.91
CA ILE A 167 1.03 12.43 2.69
C ILE A 167 0.18 13.38 1.85
N LEU A 168 -1.10 13.05 1.60
CA LEU A 168 -1.99 13.96 0.87
C LEU A 168 -2.22 15.28 1.62
N ALA A 169 -2.23 15.26 2.96
CA ALA A 169 -2.34 16.47 3.76
C ALA A 169 -1.13 17.39 3.59
N ASN A 170 0.08 16.85 3.61
CA ASN A 170 1.31 17.61 3.44
C ASN A 170 1.47 18.20 2.04
N MET A 171 0.88 17.55 1.02
CA MET A 171 0.85 18.07 -0.34
C MET A 171 -0.13 19.24 -0.52
N LEU A 172 -1.10 19.40 0.39
CA LEU A 172 -2.07 20.49 0.33
C LEU A 172 -1.52 21.71 1.08
N PRO A 173 -1.59 22.92 0.51
CA PRO A 173 -1.15 24.13 1.20
C PRO A 173 -1.95 24.34 2.47
N GLU A 174 -1.27 24.78 3.54
CA GLU A 174 -1.92 25.25 4.76
C GLU A 174 -2.87 26.41 4.42
N LYS A 175 -4.03 26.43 5.07
CA LYS A 175 -5.05 27.46 4.89
C LYS A 175 -4.58 28.82 5.37
#